data_AF-A0A972CC51-F1
#
_entry.id   AF-A0A972CC51-F1
#
_cell.length_a   1.000
_cell.length_b   1.000
_cell.length_c   1.000
_cell.angle_alpha   90.00
_cell.angle_beta   90.00
_cell.angle_gamma   90.00
#
_symmetry.space_group_name_H-M   'P 1'
#
loop_
_entity.id
_entity.type
_entity.pdbx_description
1 polymer ?
#
loop_
_entity_poly.entity_id
_entity_poly.type
_entity_poly.pdbx_seq_one_letter_code
_entity_poly.pdbx_strand_id
1 'polypeptide(L)'
;ANYRINNAENNPSTKNLFSAILAAVSLGFFNLVFVLGPFIGLVGLLVGIYSIGFGFSIGGIGLFFGTFLEPFFPKYININLHPITSLSFGIGFFALGLLILIGCFYLTKYLYQVVIRYLRWNINVITK
;
A
#
# COMPACT_ATOMS: atom_id res chain seq x y z
N ALA A 1 -30.14 9.04 3.80
CA ALA A 1 -30.15 10.50 4.06
C ALA A 1 -31.48 11.14 3.66
N ASN A 2 -31.90 11.07 2.39
CA ASN A 2 -33.09 11.76 1.87
C ASN A 2 -34.38 11.56 2.68
N TYR A 3 -34.72 10.35 3.11
CA TYR A 3 -35.91 10.13 3.96
C TYR A 3 -35.86 10.93 5.28
N ARG A 4 -34.68 10.99 5.92
CA ARG A 4 -34.51 11.71 7.20
C ARG A 4 -34.46 13.23 7.00
N ILE A 5 -33.99 13.69 5.84
CA ILE A 5 -34.00 15.10 5.44
C ILE A 5 -35.44 15.55 5.17
N ASN A 6 -36.19 14.81 4.34
CA ASN A 6 -37.60 15.11 4.06
C ASN A 6 -38.47 15.08 5.33
N ASN A 7 -38.17 14.21 6.28
CA ASN A 7 -38.90 14.16 7.56
C ASN A 7 -38.56 15.36 8.47
N ALA A 8 -37.35 15.93 8.38
CA ALA A 8 -36.99 17.14 9.08
C ALA A 8 -37.61 18.40 8.45
N GLU A 9 -37.78 18.41 7.12
CA GLU A 9 -38.50 19.48 6.40
C GLU A 9 -40.01 19.46 6.73
N ASN A 10 -40.63 18.27 6.71
CA ASN A 10 -42.07 18.14 6.94
C ASN A 10 -42.47 18.22 8.42
N ASN A 11 -41.59 17.79 9.35
CA ASN A 11 -41.82 17.84 10.79
C ASN A 11 -40.60 18.47 11.49
N PRO A 12 -40.50 19.82 11.50
CA PRO A 12 -39.37 20.52 12.08
C PRO A 12 -39.35 20.35 13.61
N SER A 13 -38.46 19.47 14.07
CA SER A 13 -38.14 19.30 15.49
C SER A 13 -36.63 19.17 15.66
N THR A 14 -36.10 19.57 16.81
CA THR A 14 -34.67 19.45 17.14
C THR A 14 -34.15 18.02 16.96
N LYS A 15 -34.98 17.03 17.32
CA LYS A 15 -34.68 15.60 17.14
C LYS A 15 -34.60 15.19 15.66
N ASN A 16 -35.53 15.66 14.83
CA ASN A 16 -35.55 15.34 13.40
C ASN A 16 -34.41 16.04 12.66
N LEU A 17 -34.12 17.31 13.01
CA LEU A 17 -32.99 18.07 12.47
C LEU A 17 -31.65 17.40 12.81
N PHE A 18 -31.42 17.04 14.08
CA PHE A 18 -30.21 16.35 14.50
C PHE A 18 -30.05 14.99 13.80
N SER A 19 -31.15 14.24 13.66
CA SER A 19 -31.15 12.97 12.94
C SER A 19 -30.87 13.13 11.43
N ALA A 20 -31.31 14.22 10.80
CA ALA A 20 -30.99 14.53 9.41
C ALA A 20 -29.52 14.91 9.23
N ILE A 21 -28.98 15.75 10.12
CA ILE A 21 -27.56 16.13 10.17
C ILE A 21 -26.69 14.87 10.35
N LEU A 22 -27.00 14.04 11.34
CA LEU A 22 -26.28 12.79 11.58
C LEU A 22 -26.32 11.87 10.35
N ALA A 23 -27.47 11.75 9.69
CA ALA A 23 -27.59 10.93 8.48
C ALA A 23 -26.77 11.48 7.29
N ALA A 24 -26.66 12.80 7.15
CA ALA A 24 -25.85 13.44 6.13
C ALA A 24 -24.35 13.27 6.41
N VAL A 25 -23.91 13.53 7.65
CA VAL A 25 -22.52 13.34 8.09
C VAL A 25 -22.10 11.89 7.96
N SER A 26 -22.90 10.94 8.47
CA SER A 26 -22.61 9.52 8.38
C SER A 26 -22.51 9.03 6.93
N LEU A 27 -23.35 9.54 6.02
CA LEU A 27 -23.27 9.18 4.61
C LEU A 27 -21.97 9.68 3.97
N GLY A 28 -21.56 10.92 4.28
CA GLY A 28 -20.27 11.47 3.84
C GLY A 28 -19.09 10.68 4.39
N PHE A 29 -19.08 10.39 5.69
CA PHE A 29 -18.03 9.61 6.35
C PHE A 29 -17.94 8.17 5.83
N PHE A 30 -19.09 7.52 5.64
CA PHE A 30 -19.15 6.15 5.12
C PHE A 30 -18.60 6.11 3.68
N ASN A 31 -18.98 7.06 2.83
CA ASN A 31 -18.43 7.14 1.47
C ASN A 31 -16.92 7.40 1.49
N LEU A 32 -16.43 8.27 2.38
CA LEU A 32 -15.01 8.53 2.56
C LEU A 32 -14.25 7.26 2.96
N VAL A 33 -14.69 6.55 3.99
CA VAL A 33 -14.02 5.33 4.46
C VAL A 33 -14.07 4.21 3.40
N PHE A 34 -15.19 4.07 2.70
CA PHE A 34 -15.36 3.01 1.70
C PHE A 34 -14.55 3.26 0.42
N VAL A 35 -14.33 4.52 0.06
CA VAL A 35 -13.51 4.92 -1.10
C VAL A 35 -12.03 4.96 -0.72
N LEU A 36 -11.71 5.59 0.40
CA LEU A 36 -10.35 5.92 0.81
C LEU A 36 -9.67 4.76 1.55
N GLY A 37 -10.43 3.90 2.23
CA GLY A 37 -9.91 2.71 2.90
C GLY A 37 -9.19 1.74 1.96
N PRO A 38 -9.85 1.23 0.89
CA PRO A 38 -9.19 0.39 -0.11
C PRO A 38 -8.00 1.07 -0.79
N PHE A 39 -8.06 2.39 -0.99
CA PHE A 39 -6.97 3.17 -1.56
C PHE A 39 -5.74 3.17 -0.63
N ILE A 40 -5.91 3.49 0.65
CA ILE A 40 -4.81 3.42 1.63
C ILE A 40 -4.27 1.99 1.73
N GLY A 41 -5.14 0.98 1.73
CA GLY A 41 -4.72 -0.41 1.75
C GLY A 41 -3.83 -0.78 0.56
N LEU A 42 -4.19 -0.33 -0.65
CA LEU A 42 -3.37 -0.51 -1.86
C LEU A 42 -2.03 0.21 -1.78
N VAL A 43 -2.00 1.44 -1.28
CA VAL A 43 -0.75 2.20 -1.08
C VAL A 43 0.15 1.49 -0.07
N GLY A 44 -0.41 1.04 1.06
CA GLY A 44 0.33 0.28 2.06
C GLY A 44 0.90 -1.03 1.51
N LEU A 45 0.13 -1.75 0.70
CA LEU A 45 0.58 -2.97 0.02
C LEU A 45 1.73 -2.68 -0.94
N LEU A 46 1.65 -1.60 -1.73
CA LEU A 46 2.75 -1.19 -2.61
C LEU A 46 4.01 -0.84 -1.82
N VAL A 47 3.89 -0.05 -0.77
CA VAL A 47 5.03 0.30 0.10
C VAL A 47 5.66 -0.96 0.70
N GLY A 48 4.85 -1.94 1.11
CA GLY A 48 5.32 -3.23 1.61
C GLY A 48 6.15 -4.00 0.57
N ILE A 49 5.62 -4.17 -0.65
CA ILE A 49 6.32 -4.91 -1.71
C ILE A 49 7.59 -4.18 -2.15
N TYR A 50 7.57 -2.84 -2.25
CA TYR A 50 8.77 -2.05 -2.50
C TYR A 50 9.83 -2.24 -1.42
N SER A 51 9.42 -2.22 -0.15
CA SER A 51 10.32 -2.43 0.99
C SER A 51 10.96 -3.82 0.93
N ILE A 52 10.20 -4.84 0.55
CA ILE A 52 10.71 -6.20 0.34
C ILE A 52 11.75 -6.21 -0.80
N GLY A 53 11.44 -5.61 -1.96
CA GLY A 53 12.36 -5.54 -3.09
C GLY A 53 13.67 -4.82 -2.79
N PHE A 54 13.60 -3.69 -2.06
CA PHE A 54 14.79 -2.99 -1.58
C PHE A 54 15.55 -3.80 -0.54
N GLY A 55 14.85 -4.45 0.40
CA GLY A 55 15.46 -5.31 1.41
C GLY A 55 16.25 -6.46 0.79
N PHE A 56 15.68 -7.15 -0.19
CA PHE A 56 16.39 -8.21 -0.92
C PHE A 56 17.56 -7.68 -1.76
N SER A 57 17.40 -6.53 -2.41
CA SER A 57 18.47 -5.89 -3.18
C SER A 57 19.66 -5.52 -2.29
N ILE A 58 19.40 -4.78 -1.20
CA ILE A 58 20.44 -4.34 -0.27
C ILE A 58 21.05 -5.53 0.46
N GLY A 59 20.23 -6.49 0.87
CA GLY A 59 20.70 -7.73 1.52
C GLY A 59 21.59 -8.57 0.60
N GLY A 60 21.24 -8.69 -0.69
CA GLY A 60 22.04 -9.38 -1.68
C GLY A 60 23.41 -8.72 -1.90
N ILE A 61 23.44 -7.38 -2.02
CA ILE A 61 24.68 -6.60 -2.08
C ILE A 61 25.52 -6.81 -0.81
N GLY A 62 24.89 -6.77 0.36
CA GLY A 62 25.54 -6.96 1.65
C GLY A 62 26.20 -8.34 1.78
N LEU A 63 25.53 -9.41 1.34
CA LEU A 63 26.08 -10.76 1.29
C LEU A 63 27.26 -10.84 0.32
N PHE A 64 27.12 -10.24 -0.88
CA PHE A 64 28.18 -10.25 -1.88
C PHE A 64 29.46 -9.57 -1.37
N PHE A 65 29.38 -8.30 -0.95
CA PHE A 65 30.54 -7.57 -0.44
C PHE A 65 31.01 -8.07 0.91
N GLY A 66 30.09 -8.50 1.79
CA GLY A 66 30.42 -9.05 3.09
C GLY A 66 31.31 -10.30 2.98
N THR A 67 31.09 -11.14 1.97
CA THR A 67 31.93 -12.32 1.73
C THR A 67 33.37 -11.95 1.37
N PHE A 68 33.58 -10.83 0.67
CA PHE A 68 34.93 -10.33 0.34
C PHE A 68 35.59 -9.61 1.51
N LEU A 69 34.80 -8.98 2.39
CA LEU A 69 35.29 -8.19 3.52
C LEU A 69 35.54 -9.01 4.79
N GLU A 70 34.89 -10.17 4.92
CA GLU A 70 35.02 -11.09 6.04
C GLU A 70 36.48 -11.47 6.38
N PRO A 71 37.37 -11.78 5.42
CA PRO A 71 38.78 -12.05 5.71
C PRO A 71 39.54 -10.85 6.29
N PHE A 72 39.11 -9.62 5.97
CA PHE A 72 39.77 -8.39 6.39
C PHE A 72 39.24 -7.85 7.72
N PHE A 73 37.97 -8.11 8.05
CA PHE A 73 37.30 -7.62 9.26
C PHE A 73 36.53 -8.72 10.01
N PRO A 74 37.18 -9.83 10.40
CA PRO A 74 36.50 -11.00 10.97
C PRO A 74 35.82 -10.74 12.33
N LYS A 75 36.21 -9.67 13.03
CA LYS A 75 35.60 -9.26 14.31
C LYS A 75 34.28 -8.51 14.15
N TYR A 76 34.03 -7.93 12.98
CA TYR A 76 32.86 -7.10 12.70
C TYR A 76 31.89 -7.75 11.71
N ILE A 77 32.40 -8.58 10.81
CA ILE A 77 31.64 -9.26 9.76
C ILE A 77 31.90 -10.76 9.92
N ASN A 78 30.85 -11.51 10.28
CA ASN A 78 30.93 -12.96 10.42
C ASN A 78 29.74 -13.58 9.69
N ILE A 79 30.02 -14.10 8.50
CA ILE A 79 29.02 -14.74 7.66
C ILE A 79 29.21 -16.23 7.91
N ASN A 80 28.37 -16.81 8.77
CA ASN A 80 28.39 -18.24 9.14
C ASN A 80 27.97 -19.17 7.98
N LEU A 81 28.34 -18.85 6.76
CA LEU A 81 28.03 -19.59 5.53
C LEU A 81 29.32 -19.80 4.75
N HIS A 82 29.38 -20.91 4.03
CA HIS A 82 30.50 -21.15 3.13
C HIS A 82 30.59 -20.03 2.06
N PRO A 83 31.78 -19.50 1.73
CA PRO A 83 31.92 -18.33 0.86
C PRO A 83 31.21 -18.46 -0.49
N ILE A 84 31.32 -19.63 -1.13
CA ILE A 84 30.67 -19.92 -2.42
C ILE A 84 29.14 -19.82 -2.30
N THR A 85 28.58 -20.32 -1.20
CA THR A 85 27.15 -20.30 -0.90
C THR A 85 26.69 -18.87 -0.66
N SER A 86 27.42 -18.11 0.16
CA SER A 86 27.15 -16.70 0.43
C SER A 86 27.14 -15.86 -0.85
N LEU A 87 28.12 -16.06 -1.74
CA LEU A 87 28.22 -15.36 -3.02
C LEU A 87 27.04 -15.68 -3.96
N SER A 88 26.68 -16.96 -4.04
CA SER A 88 25.55 -17.44 -4.85
C SER A 88 24.22 -16.87 -4.35
N PHE A 89 23.99 -16.88 -3.03
CA PHE A 89 22.81 -16.28 -2.42
C PHE A 89 22.80 -14.75 -2.53
N GLY A 90 23.96 -14.09 -2.43
CA GLY A 90 24.06 -12.64 -2.60
C GLY A 90 23.60 -12.20 -3.99
N ILE A 91 24.12 -12.84 -5.03
CA ILE A 91 23.69 -12.57 -6.42
C ILE A 91 22.22 -12.94 -6.62
N GLY A 92 21.80 -14.09 -6.08
CA GLY A 92 20.41 -14.55 -6.15
C GLY A 92 19.41 -13.58 -5.52
N PHE A 93 19.69 -13.11 -4.30
CA PHE A 93 18.84 -12.15 -3.61
C PHE A 93 18.88 -10.77 -4.25
N PHE A 94 20.02 -10.35 -4.78
CA PHE A 94 20.10 -9.09 -5.52
C PHE A 94 19.25 -9.14 -6.79
N ALA A 95 19.39 -10.20 -7.58
CA ALA A 95 18.58 -10.40 -8.79
C ALA A 95 17.09 -10.53 -8.48
N LEU A 96 16.72 -11.27 -7.43
CA LEU A 96 15.33 -11.38 -6.96
C LEU A 96 14.79 -10.04 -6.48
N GLY A 97 15.58 -9.26 -5.73
CA GLY A 97 15.21 -7.93 -5.27
C GLY A 97 14.91 -6.99 -6.44
N LEU A 98 15.78 -6.96 -7.45
CA LEU A 98 15.55 -6.18 -8.68
C LEU A 98 14.31 -6.64 -9.44
N LEU A 99 14.09 -7.96 -9.56
CA LEU A 99 12.91 -8.51 -10.23
C LEU A 99 11.62 -8.09 -9.51
N ILE A 100 11.62 -8.14 -8.17
CA ILE A 100 10.50 -7.66 -7.35
C ILE A 100 10.27 -6.16 -7.60
N LEU A 101 11.32 -5.34 -7.61
CA LEU A 101 11.20 -3.89 -7.84
C LEU A 101 10.63 -3.58 -9.23
N ILE A 102 11.07 -4.28 -10.28
CA ILE A 102 10.52 -4.14 -11.63
C ILE A 102 9.05 -4.56 -11.64
N GLY A 103 8.72 -5.73 -11.07
CA GLY A 103 7.34 -6.19 -10.95
C GLY A 103 6.44 -5.19 -10.21
N CYS A 104 6.97 -4.58 -9.15
CA CYS A 104 6.28 -3.58 -8.34
C CYS A 104 6.02 -2.28 -9.13
N PHE A 105 6.96 -1.88 -10.00
CA PHE A 105 6.78 -0.73 -10.90
C PHE A 105 5.61 -0.95 -11.87
N TYR A 106 5.54 -2.14 -12.49
CA TYR A 106 4.40 -2.49 -13.35
C TYR A 106 3.09 -2.56 -12.57
N LEU A 107 3.13 -3.16 -11.37
CA LEU A 107 1.96 -3.24 -10.50
C LEU A 107 1.43 -1.86 -10.11
N THR A 108 2.31 -0.92 -9.81
CA THR A 108 1.95 0.48 -9.50
C THR A 108 1.21 1.13 -10.67
N LYS A 109 1.70 0.95 -11.90
CA LYS A 109 1.03 1.47 -13.10
C LYS A 109 -0.37 0.87 -13.29
N TYR A 110 -0.52 -0.43 -13.06
CA TYR A 110 -1.81 -1.10 -13.13
C TYR A 110 -2.78 -0.59 -12.06
N LEU A 111 -2.32 -0.50 -10.81
CA LEU A 111 -3.13 -0.01 -9.70
C LEU A 111 -3.57 1.43 -9.90
N TYR A 112 -2.72 2.29 -10.45
CA TYR A 112 -3.10 3.65 -10.82
C TYR A 112 -4.31 3.68 -11.78
N GLN A 113 -4.31 2.82 -12.81
CA GLN A 113 -5.44 2.71 -13.73
C GLN A 113 -6.72 2.22 -13.04
N VAL A 114 -6.59 1.24 -12.14
CA VAL A 114 -7.71 0.72 -11.34
C VAL A 114 -8.31 1.82 -10.46
N VAL A 115 -7.47 2.61 -9.78
CA VAL A 115 -7.92 3.74 -8.95
C VAL A 115 -8.66 4.78 -9.77
N ILE A 116 -8.12 5.17 -10.93
CA ILE A 116 -8.81 6.12 -11.82
C ILE A 116 -10.15 5.57 -12.31
N ARG A 117 -10.22 4.28 -12.65
CA ARG A 117 -11.46 3.63 -13.07
C ARG A 117 -12.47 3.59 -11.92
N TYR A 118 -12.01 3.32 -10.71
CA TYR A 118 -12.84 3.34 -9.51
C TYR A 118 -13.41 4.73 -9.22
N LEU A 119 -12.56 5.77 -9.25
CA LEU A 119 -13.00 7.16 -9.06
C LEU A 119 -14.03 7.58 -10.11
N ARG A 120 -13.80 7.25 -11.39
CA ARG A 120 -14.78 7.51 -12.47
C ARG A 120 -16.10 6.79 -12.24
N TRP A 121 -16.05 5.53 -11.80
CA TRP A 121 -17.27 4.77 -11.49
C TRP A 121 -18.03 5.39 -10.31
N ASN A 122 -17.33 5.79 -9.25
CA ASN A 122 -17.93 6.44 -8.08
C ASN A 122 -18.62 7.76 -8.46
N ILE A 123 -17.95 8.62 -9.23
CA ILE A 123 -18.56 9.86 -9.75
C ILE A 123 -19.81 9.53 -10.58
N ASN A 124 -19.71 8.61 -11.53
CA ASN A 124 -20.86 8.24 -12.39
C ASN A 124 -22.06 7.68 -11.61
N VAL A 125 -21.86 7.03 -10.46
CA VAL A 125 -22.93 6.54 -9.60
C VAL A 125 -23.56 7.66 -8.78
N ILE A 126 -22.79 8.68 -8.39
CA ILE A 126 -23.31 9.82 -7.61
C ILE A 126 -24.05 10.82 -8.52
N THR A 127 -23.58 11.00 -9.77
CA THR A 127 -24.21 11.93 -10.72
C THR A 127 -25.45 11.34 -11.41
N LYS A 128 -25.69 10.03 -11.28
CA LYS A 128 -26.92 9.36 -11.75
C LYS A 128 -27.93 9.25 -10.63
#